data_AF-A0A1F6VF93-F1
#
_entry.id   AF-A0A1F6VF93-F1
#
_cell.length_a   1.000
_cell.length_b   1.000
_cell.length_c   1.000
_cell.angle_alpha   90.00
_cell.angle_beta   90.00
_cell.angle_gamma   90.00
#
_symmetry.space_group_name_H-M   'P 1'
#
loop_
_entity.id
_entity.type
_entity.pdbx_description
1 polymer ?
#
loop_
_entity_poly.entity_id
_entity_poly.type
_entity_poly.pdbx_seq_one_letter_code
_entity_poly.pdbx_strand_id
1 'polypeptide(L)'
;MKEPHPKQSSCSYCGDAPINHTFSFFESIFSITLDNQAKRFIKYVPAAIKHFADSVPEFLFRSLVFFKLAKFSDGMEKANTFRSKIIWEEAKRRRIKMEQVILWGRPLDHYRAILPIGGRPKNFYFESIPIPPEFSEMSDNWDDKATLKDEFQKYGIPVPGYCELSPFSLLRFNDAGKIEDIFSKLQKPLIVKPRVGSHGRHTVTNISTLPQLREGINTGRQICSYLVIEEHLVGSVCRATLVGGRLAGFYTGYAPTLIGDGKKTIRELIKEKDKERPSRVEPIRISKELHDHIFRSSFVMDDILPAQASLTLTHRNGRLFGGRTEEMIDSLHPSFVPILEKAAKVTGLPVVGFDCIIPNPKSDQASQKWGIIECNSLPFIDLHYYALEGKPRNIAGMIWDLWN
;
A
#
# COMPACT_ATOMS: atom_id res chain seq x y z
N MET A 1 -22.83 5.86 -3.52
CA MET A 1 -21.81 6.61 -4.30
C MET A 1 -21.19 5.61 -5.25
N LYS A 2 -21.23 5.84 -6.58
CA LYS A 2 -20.49 4.99 -7.51
C LYS A 2 -19.00 5.23 -7.25
N GLU A 3 -18.24 4.17 -7.05
CA GLU A 3 -16.79 4.29 -6.95
C GLU A 3 -16.25 4.93 -8.24
N PRO A 4 -15.19 5.74 -8.14
CA PRO A 4 -14.60 6.33 -9.33
C PRO A 4 -14.14 5.23 -10.28
N HIS A 5 -14.68 5.22 -11.50
CA HIS A 5 -14.23 4.29 -12.53
C HIS A 5 -12.76 4.58 -12.85
N PRO A 6 -11.91 3.54 -12.90
CA PRO A 6 -10.48 3.73 -13.13
C PRO A 6 -10.23 4.36 -14.50
N LYS A 7 -9.41 5.42 -14.54
CA LYS A 7 -9.01 6.08 -15.79
C LYS A 7 -8.16 5.11 -16.60
N GLN A 8 -8.48 4.96 -17.89
CA GLN A 8 -7.68 4.14 -18.78
C GLN A 8 -6.30 4.78 -19.00
N SER A 9 -5.26 4.02 -18.73
CA SER A 9 -3.86 4.40 -18.96
C SER A 9 -3.43 4.03 -20.38
N SER A 10 -2.66 4.88 -21.05
CA SER A 10 -1.96 4.52 -22.29
C SER A 10 -0.80 3.55 -22.04
N CYS A 11 -0.23 3.55 -20.84
CA CYS A 11 0.78 2.60 -20.41
C CYS A 11 0.14 1.40 -19.69
N SER A 12 0.41 0.18 -20.18
CA SER A 12 -0.10 -1.06 -19.56
C SER A 12 0.44 -1.29 -18.15
N TYR A 13 1.66 -0.84 -17.85
CA TYR A 13 2.34 -1.03 -16.56
C TYR A 13 1.94 -0.01 -15.47
N CYS A 14 1.18 1.03 -15.85
CA CYS A 14 0.56 1.95 -14.90
C CYS A 14 -0.73 1.41 -14.28
N GLY A 15 -1.38 0.43 -14.91
CA GLY A 15 -2.65 -0.13 -14.45
C GLY A 15 -3.80 0.90 -14.47
N ASP A 16 -4.51 0.98 -13.36
CA ASP A 16 -5.73 1.77 -13.14
C ASP A 16 -5.49 3.20 -12.63
N ALA A 17 -4.23 3.53 -12.30
CA ALA A 17 -3.83 4.81 -11.73
C ALA A 17 -2.69 5.45 -12.54
N PRO A 18 -2.94 5.95 -13.77
CA PRO A 18 -1.90 6.49 -14.65
C PRO A 18 -1.16 7.69 -14.03
N ILE A 19 0.12 7.82 -14.37
CA ILE A 19 1.00 8.92 -13.94
C ILE A 19 1.78 9.50 -15.11
N ASN A 20 2.34 10.70 -14.91
CA ASN A 20 3.32 11.25 -15.83
C ASN A 20 4.69 10.62 -15.54
N HIS A 21 5.19 9.82 -16.48
CA HIS A 21 6.43 9.04 -16.31
C HIS A 21 7.65 9.94 -16.12
N THR A 22 7.81 10.96 -16.97
CA THR A 22 8.94 11.89 -16.92
C THR A 22 8.99 12.63 -15.59
N PHE A 23 7.84 13.18 -15.15
CA PHE A 23 7.75 13.87 -13.88
C PHE A 23 8.07 12.93 -12.70
N SER A 24 7.47 11.74 -12.67
CA SER A 24 7.74 10.72 -11.64
C SER A 24 9.22 10.33 -11.59
N PHE A 25 9.85 10.17 -12.75
CA PHE A 25 11.27 9.82 -12.83
C PHE A 25 12.15 10.91 -12.20
N PHE A 26 11.93 12.18 -12.57
CA PHE A 26 12.69 13.29 -11.98
C PHE A 26 12.39 13.47 -10.49
N GLU A 27 11.12 13.39 -10.08
CA GLU A 27 10.72 13.46 -8.68
C GLU A 27 11.44 12.41 -7.85
N SER A 28 11.55 11.16 -8.33
CA SER A 28 12.31 10.10 -7.64
C SER A 28 13.80 10.40 -7.43
N ILE A 29 14.42 11.20 -8.31
CA ILE A 29 15.82 11.62 -8.15
C ILE A 29 15.93 12.57 -6.95
N PHE A 30 15.01 13.53 -6.87
CA PHE A 30 15.01 14.55 -5.83
C PHE A 30 14.53 14.00 -4.49
N SER A 31 13.40 13.30 -4.43
CA SER A 31 12.83 12.83 -3.15
C SER A 31 13.80 11.93 -2.39
N ILE A 32 14.46 10.98 -3.05
CA ILE A 32 15.42 10.07 -2.40
C ILE A 32 16.72 10.78 -1.99
N THR A 33 17.20 11.76 -2.77
CA THR A 33 18.41 12.51 -2.43
C THR A 33 18.17 13.52 -1.30
N LEU A 34 17.03 14.22 -1.33
CA LEU A 34 16.61 15.12 -0.27
C LEU A 34 16.28 14.38 1.01
N ASP A 35 15.59 13.24 0.98
CA ASP A 35 15.26 12.47 2.18
C ASP A 35 16.52 12.05 2.94
N ASN A 36 17.56 11.60 2.23
CA ASN A 36 18.83 11.21 2.84
C ASN A 36 19.55 12.41 3.49
N GLN A 37 19.40 13.61 2.96
CA GLN A 37 19.93 14.84 3.57
C GLN A 37 19.06 15.30 4.74
N ALA A 38 17.74 15.31 4.58
CA ALA A 38 16.77 15.70 5.59
C ALA A 38 16.84 14.80 6.84
N LYS A 39 17.02 13.48 6.68
CA LYS A 39 17.26 12.53 7.78
C LYS A 39 18.43 12.95 8.69
N ARG A 40 19.49 13.56 8.15
CA ARG A 40 20.64 14.04 8.94
C ARG A 40 20.31 15.27 9.79
N PHE A 41 19.37 16.10 9.35
CA PHE A 41 18.98 17.34 10.03
C PHE A 41 17.81 17.14 10.98
N ILE A 42 16.80 16.33 10.62
CA ILE A 42 15.59 16.10 11.41
C ILE A 42 15.90 15.43 12.76
N LYS A 43 16.93 14.59 12.83
CA LYS A 43 17.38 13.93 14.07
C LYS A 43 17.75 14.90 15.21
N TYR A 44 18.00 16.17 14.89
CA TYR A 44 18.41 17.20 15.86
C TYR A 44 17.38 18.31 16.05
N VAL A 45 16.15 18.15 15.55
CA VAL A 45 15.10 19.16 15.69
C VAL A 45 14.54 19.16 17.13
N PRO A 46 14.65 20.27 17.89
CA PRO A 46 14.12 20.34 19.25
C PRO A 46 12.59 20.19 19.32
N ALA A 47 12.09 19.64 20.43
CA ALA A 47 10.64 19.45 20.67
C ALA A 47 9.80 20.75 20.50
N ALA A 48 10.38 21.92 20.78
CA ALA A 48 9.72 23.21 20.58
C ALA A 48 9.37 23.51 19.11
N ILE A 49 10.20 23.07 18.16
CA ILE A 49 9.96 23.26 16.71
C ILE A 49 8.86 22.30 16.22
N LYS A 50 8.75 21.11 16.85
CA LYS A 50 7.70 20.13 16.57
C LYS A 50 6.32 20.62 17.02
N HIS A 51 6.22 21.17 18.24
CA HIS A 51 4.99 21.83 18.71
C HIS A 51 4.60 23.04 17.86
N PHE A 52 5.59 23.78 17.34
CA PHE A 52 5.34 24.83 16.36
C PHE A 52 4.73 24.24 15.07
N ALA A 53 5.29 23.16 14.53
CA ALA A 53 4.77 22.49 13.33
C ALA A 53 3.32 21.99 13.51
N ASP A 54 2.95 21.42 14.66
CA ASP A 54 1.56 21.01 14.95
C ASP A 54 0.60 22.22 15.05
N SER A 55 1.14 23.39 15.44
CA SER A 55 0.38 24.64 15.50
C SER A 55 0.26 25.33 14.13
N VAL A 56 1.08 24.95 13.14
CA VAL A 56 1.07 25.55 11.79
C VAL A 56 -0.25 25.28 11.06
N PRO A 57 -0.79 24.05 10.97
CA PRO A 57 -2.09 23.81 10.35
C PRO A 57 -3.21 24.59 11.02
N GLU A 58 -3.23 24.63 12.36
CA GLU A 58 -4.23 25.40 13.10
C GLU A 58 -4.15 26.89 12.76
N PHE A 59 -2.95 27.49 12.83
CA PHE A 59 -2.73 28.89 12.49
C PHE A 59 -3.05 29.19 11.03
N LEU A 60 -2.61 28.32 10.10
CA LEU A 60 -2.84 28.44 8.67
C LEU A 60 -4.34 28.42 8.35
N PHE A 61 -5.07 27.40 8.80
CA PHE A 61 -6.49 27.30 8.50
C PHE A 61 -7.31 28.39 9.19
N ARG A 62 -6.96 28.78 10.43
CA ARG A 62 -7.60 29.93 11.09
C ARG A 62 -7.36 31.22 10.31
N SER A 63 -6.15 31.45 9.81
CA SER A 63 -5.81 32.62 9.00
C SER A 63 -6.56 32.62 7.66
N LEU A 64 -6.59 31.48 6.95
CA LEU A 64 -7.32 31.35 5.69
C LEU A 64 -8.83 31.56 5.87
N VAL A 65 -9.40 31.09 6.99
CA VAL A 65 -10.81 31.35 7.33
C VAL A 65 -11.04 32.82 7.67
N PHE A 66 -10.14 33.45 8.41
CA PHE A 66 -10.19 34.88 8.72
C PHE A 66 -10.19 35.74 7.44
N PHE A 67 -9.35 35.41 6.46
CA PHE A 67 -9.32 36.06 5.15
C PHE A 67 -10.43 35.59 4.19
N LYS A 68 -11.38 34.76 4.65
CA LYS A 68 -12.47 34.19 3.83
C LYS A 68 -12.00 33.37 2.62
N LEU A 69 -10.76 32.88 2.65
CA LEU A 69 -10.19 31.99 1.64
C LEU A 69 -10.55 30.53 1.89
N ALA A 70 -10.85 30.18 3.15
CA ALA A 70 -11.33 28.87 3.56
C ALA A 70 -12.59 28.96 4.44
N LYS A 71 -13.28 27.84 4.62
CA LYS A 71 -14.35 27.69 5.62
C LYS A 71 -14.37 26.28 6.20
N PHE A 72 -14.93 26.13 7.39
CA PHE A 72 -15.24 24.82 7.97
C PHE A 72 -16.66 24.41 7.57
N SER A 73 -16.85 23.13 7.25
CA SER A 73 -18.15 22.56 6.90
C SER A 73 -18.40 21.29 7.69
N ASP A 74 -19.60 21.10 8.21
CA ASP A 74 -20.07 19.89 8.88
C ASP A 74 -20.68 18.83 7.92
N GLY A 75 -20.66 19.12 6.62
CA GLY A 75 -21.24 18.29 5.56
C GLY A 75 -20.39 17.05 5.26
N MET A 76 -20.69 15.95 5.95
CA MET A 76 -20.03 14.64 5.77
C MET A 76 -20.12 14.11 4.33
N GLU A 77 -21.16 14.48 3.59
CA GLU A 77 -21.36 14.10 2.18
C GLU A 77 -20.27 14.62 1.24
N LYS A 78 -19.41 15.54 1.69
CA LYS A 78 -18.27 16.10 0.95
C LYS A 78 -16.92 15.49 1.35
N ALA A 79 -16.91 14.48 2.22
CA ALA A 79 -15.69 13.72 2.52
C ALA A 79 -15.11 13.14 1.21
N ASN A 80 -13.85 13.46 0.95
CA ASN A 80 -13.21 13.16 -0.34
C ASN A 80 -12.85 11.68 -0.52
N THR A 81 -12.66 10.96 0.58
CA THR A 81 -12.17 9.58 0.58
C THR A 81 -13.10 8.69 1.39
N PHE A 82 -13.17 7.40 1.02
CA PHE A 82 -13.91 6.40 1.80
C PHE A 82 -13.36 6.29 3.23
N ARG A 83 -12.04 6.36 3.38
CA ARG A 83 -11.33 6.42 4.66
C ARG A 83 -11.85 7.53 5.57
N SER A 84 -11.84 8.78 5.11
CA SER A 84 -12.27 9.92 5.92
C SER A 84 -13.77 9.86 6.22
N LYS A 85 -14.56 9.29 5.31
CA LYS A 85 -15.99 9.09 5.51
C LYS A 85 -16.29 8.14 6.68
N ILE A 86 -15.65 6.97 6.75
CA ILE A 86 -15.88 6.02 7.85
C ILE A 86 -15.38 6.55 9.20
N ILE A 87 -14.30 7.34 9.21
CA ILE A 87 -13.84 8.09 10.40
C ILE A 87 -14.94 9.04 10.89
N TRP A 88 -15.55 9.80 9.98
CA TRP A 88 -16.57 10.78 10.31
C TRP A 88 -17.90 10.13 10.72
N GLU A 89 -18.31 9.05 10.06
CA GLU A 89 -19.48 8.25 10.45
C GLU A 89 -19.35 7.74 11.89
N GLU A 90 -18.16 7.24 12.24
CA GLU A 90 -17.85 6.80 13.59
C GLU A 90 -17.82 7.96 14.61
N ALA A 91 -17.23 9.11 14.25
CA ALA A 91 -17.24 10.30 15.10
C ALA A 91 -18.67 10.75 15.42
N LYS A 92 -19.55 10.77 14.40
CA LYS A 92 -20.97 11.08 14.55
C LYS A 92 -21.67 10.09 15.49
N ARG A 93 -21.37 8.80 15.37
CA ARG A 93 -21.88 7.74 16.28
C ARG A 93 -21.47 8.01 17.74
N ARG A 94 -20.27 8.55 17.96
CA ARG A 94 -19.74 8.94 19.27
C ARG A 94 -20.13 10.35 19.73
N ARG A 95 -20.94 11.08 18.94
CA ARG A 95 -21.30 12.49 19.19
C ARG A 95 -20.08 13.43 19.23
N ILE A 96 -19.00 13.06 18.54
CA ILE A 96 -17.83 13.91 18.32
C ILE A 96 -18.15 14.84 17.14
N LYS A 97 -18.11 16.16 17.37
CA LYS A 97 -18.32 17.12 16.30
C LYS A 97 -17.07 17.18 15.43
N MET A 98 -17.24 16.90 14.15
CA MET A 98 -16.20 16.99 13.12
C MET A 98 -16.60 17.98 12.04
N GLU A 99 -15.60 18.68 11.49
CA GLU A 99 -15.77 19.61 10.39
C GLU A 99 -14.60 19.48 9.40
N GLN A 100 -14.88 19.62 8.10
CA GLN A 100 -13.89 19.57 7.02
C GLN A 100 -13.45 20.97 6.62
N VAL A 101 -12.21 21.11 6.20
CA VAL A 101 -11.70 22.33 5.58
C VAL A 101 -12.13 22.40 4.10
N ILE A 102 -12.80 23.48 3.74
CA ILE A 102 -13.13 23.83 2.35
C ILE A 102 -12.25 25.02 1.94
N LEU A 103 -11.32 24.82 1.01
CA LEU A 103 -10.43 25.86 0.48
C LEU A 103 -10.90 26.27 -0.92
N TRP A 104 -11.22 27.55 -1.12
CA TRP A 104 -11.77 28.07 -2.40
C TRP A 104 -12.92 27.23 -2.97
N GLY A 105 -13.83 26.78 -2.10
CA GLY A 105 -14.99 25.96 -2.48
C GLY A 105 -14.68 24.48 -2.72
N ARG A 106 -13.41 24.05 -2.65
CA ARG A 106 -13.01 22.66 -2.81
C ARG A 106 -12.80 22.01 -1.43
N PRO A 107 -13.43 20.86 -1.16
CA PRO A 107 -13.15 20.09 0.04
C PRO A 107 -11.70 19.59 0.03
N LEU A 108 -10.99 19.75 1.16
CA LEU A 108 -9.68 19.15 1.39
C LEU A 108 -9.84 17.89 2.24
N ASP A 109 -8.86 16.98 2.20
CA ASP A 109 -8.83 15.82 3.11
C ASP A 109 -8.24 16.18 4.49
N HIS A 110 -8.55 17.39 4.95
CA HIS A 110 -8.14 17.93 6.24
C HIS A 110 -9.39 18.26 7.05
N TYR A 111 -9.39 17.84 8.31
CA TYR A 111 -10.53 17.91 9.20
C TYR A 111 -10.13 18.51 10.54
N ARG A 112 -11.12 18.93 11.30
CA ARG A 112 -11.00 19.15 12.73
C ARG A 112 -12.06 18.40 13.51
N ALA A 113 -11.68 17.83 14.64
CA ALA A 113 -12.59 17.32 15.65
C ALA A 113 -12.61 18.25 16.87
N ILE A 114 -13.78 18.38 17.47
CA ILE A 114 -14.00 19.18 18.68
C ILE A 114 -14.22 18.21 19.83
N LEU A 115 -13.22 18.12 20.71
CA LEU A 115 -13.21 17.17 21.83
C LEU A 115 -13.18 17.90 23.17
N PRO A 116 -13.84 17.39 24.22
CA PRO A 116 -13.78 17.95 25.55
C PRO A 116 -12.47 17.54 26.24
N ILE A 117 -11.57 18.50 26.50
CA ILE A 117 -10.37 18.27 27.32
C ILE A 117 -10.42 19.20 28.52
N GLY A 118 -10.34 18.63 29.73
CA GLY A 118 -10.44 19.39 30.97
C GLY A 118 -11.76 20.18 31.09
N GLY A 119 -12.86 19.65 30.52
CA GLY A 119 -14.17 20.30 30.52
C GLY A 119 -14.35 21.45 29.51
N ARG A 120 -13.35 21.73 28.66
CA ARG A 120 -13.43 22.76 27.61
C ARG A 120 -13.36 22.15 26.21
N PRO A 121 -14.12 22.66 25.23
CA PRO A 121 -14.00 22.21 23.85
C PRO A 121 -12.65 22.65 23.27
N LYS A 122 -11.89 21.71 22.73
CA LYS A 122 -10.63 21.96 22.04
C LYS A 122 -10.70 21.41 20.60
N ASN A 123 -10.15 22.17 19.66
CA ASN A 123 -10.05 21.76 18.26
C ASN A 123 -8.78 20.91 18.06
N PHE A 124 -8.94 19.80 17.35
CA PHE A 124 -7.84 18.93 16.92
C PHE A 124 -7.87 18.80 15.40
N TYR A 125 -6.79 19.22 14.75
CA TYR A 125 -6.67 19.20 13.30
C TYR A 125 -5.91 17.94 12.87
N PHE A 126 -6.35 17.31 11.79
CA PHE A 126 -5.72 16.11 11.26
C PHE A 126 -5.99 15.93 9.76
N GLU A 127 -5.12 15.18 9.09
CA GLU A 127 -5.28 14.73 7.72
C GLU A 127 -5.82 13.29 7.72
N SER A 128 -6.98 13.09 7.09
CA SER A 128 -7.73 11.81 6.99
C SER A 128 -8.06 11.08 8.31
N ILE A 129 -7.05 10.67 9.09
CA ILE A 129 -7.14 9.85 10.31
C ILE A 129 -6.83 10.71 11.55
N PRO A 130 -7.69 10.69 12.59
CA PRO A 130 -7.49 11.46 13.82
C PRO A 130 -6.51 10.72 14.73
N ILE A 131 -5.24 11.06 14.66
CA ILE A 131 -4.20 10.57 15.57
C ILE A 131 -4.05 11.55 16.74
N PRO A 132 -4.11 11.09 18.01
CA PRO A 132 -3.87 11.97 19.15
C PRO A 132 -2.44 12.56 19.13
N PRO A 133 -2.24 13.84 19.52
CA PRO A 133 -0.93 14.49 19.45
C PRO A 133 0.18 13.77 20.23
N GLU A 134 -0.15 13.09 21.32
CA GLU A 134 0.78 12.27 22.12
C GLU A 134 1.41 11.12 21.32
N PHE A 135 0.77 10.68 20.23
CA PHE A 135 1.30 9.67 19.32
C PHE A 135 1.88 10.26 18.02
N SER A 136 1.90 11.59 17.87
CA SER A 136 2.39 12.29 16.66
C SER A 136 3.93 12.31 16.58
N GLU A 137 4.61 11.47 17.36
CA GLU A 137 6.04 11.27 17.25
C GLU A 137 6.36 10.37 16.05
N MET A 138 6.52 11.00 14.89
CA MET A 138 7.05 10.30 13.72
C MET A 138 8.54 9.96 13.93
N SER A 139 8.82 8.70 14.20
CA SER A 139 10.10 8.05 13.97
C SER A 139 10.17 7.56 12.52
N ASP A 140 11.24 7.92 11.81
CA ASP A 140 11.69 7.45 10.49
C ASP A 140 10.67 7.46 9.32
N ASN A 141 11.20 7.56 8.08
CA ASN A 141 10.37 7.40 6.87
C ASN A 141 10.17 5.90 6.58
N TRP A 142 9.16 5.30 7.22
CA TRP A 142 8.82 3.88 7.05
C TRP A 142 8.25 3.51 5.68
N ASP A 143 7.83 4.50 4.89
CA ASP A 143 7.35 4.28 3.53
C ASP A 143 8.54 4.01 2.56
N ASP A 144 9.78 4.27 3.00
CA ASP A 144 10.98 3.85 2.28
C ASP A 144 11.22 2.34 2.46
N LYS A 145 11.01 1.61 1.37
CA LYS A 145 11.05 0.14 1.34
C LYS A 145 12.39 -0.46 1.77
N ALA A 146 13.51 0.23 1.55
CA ALA A 146 14.82 -0.25 1.96
C ALA A 146 15.03 -0.07 3.47
N THR A 147 14.74 1.13 3.98
CA THR A 147 14.82 1.47 5.42
C THR A 147 13.97 0.51 6.24
N LEU A 148 12.73 0.25 5.81
CA LEU A 148 11.83 -0.70 6.47
C LEU A 148 12.47 -2.08 6.62
N LYS A 149 13.06 -2.61 5.53
CA LYS A 149 13.63 -3.96 5.51
C LYS A 149 14.87 -4.05 6.38
N ASP A 150 15.77 -3.08 6.28
CA ASP A 150 16.99 -3.02 7.11
C ASP A 150 16.64 -3.04 8.60
N GLU A 151 15.66 -2.24 9.02
CA GLU A 151 15.23 -2.22 10.42
C GLU A 151 14.53 -3.53 10.81
N PHE A 152 13.60 -4.03 9.99
CA PHE A 152 12.84 -5.24 10.30
C PHE A 152 13.74 -6.48 10.41
N GLN A 153 14.79 -6.57 9.59
CA GLN A 153 15.79 -7.63 9.67
C GLN A 153 16.53 -7.63 11.02
N LYS A 154 16.88 -6.46 11.58
CA LYS A 154 17.54 -6.37 12.91
C LYS A 154 16.68 -6.97 14.01
N TYR A 155 15.37 -6.89 13.88
CA TYR A 155 14.41 -7.44 14.85
C TYR A 155 13.92 -8.85 14.47
N GLY A 156 14.47 -9.49 13.44
CA GLY A 156 14.04 -10.82 12.99
C GLY A 156 12.60 -10.84 12.47
N ILE A 157 12.08 -9.71 11.99
CA ILE A 157 10.78 -9.64 11.34
C ILE A 157 10.97 -10.09 9.87
N PRO A 158 10.18 -11.06 9.37
CA PRO A 158 10.36 -11.58 8.03
C PRO A 158 10.15 -10.53 6.94
N VAL A 159 11.15 -10.36 6.07
CA VAL A 159 11.10 -9.54 4.86
C VAL A 159 11.82 -10.31 3.73
N PRO A 160 11.47 -10.10 2.44
CA PRO A 160 12.18 -10.79 1.37
C PRO A 160 13.61 -10.24 1.23
N GLY A 161 14.53 -11.13 0.84
CA GLY A 161 15.87 -10.72 0.43
C GLY A 161 15.80 -9.71 -0.70
N TYR A 162 16.67 -8.70 -0.67
CA TYR A 162 16.63 -7.63 -1.67
C TYR A 162 18.02 -7.07 -1.98
N CYS A 163 18.09 -6.37 -3.11
CA CYS A 163 19.24 -5.59 -3.54
C CYS A 163 18.75 -4.27 -4.14
N GLU A 164 19.49 -3.20 -3.89
CA GLU A 164 19.18 -1.88 -4.43
C GLU A 164 19.97 -1.59 -5.71
N LEU A 165 19.27 -0.96 -6.66
CA LEU A 165 19.85 -0.49 -7.91
C LEU A 165 19.67 1.03 -8.01
N SER A 166 20.73 1.77 -7.70
CA SER A 166 20.78 3.23 -7.87
C SER A 166 21.34 3.62 -9.23
N PRO A 167 21.04 4.83 -9.74
CA PRO A 167 21.59 5.34 -11.01
C PRO A 167 23.12 5.33 -11.03
N PHE A 168 23.73 5.75 -9.92
CA PHE A 168 25.19 5.84 -9.76
C PHE A 168 25.87 4.48 -9.67
N SER A 169 25.14 3.45 -9.24
CA SER A 169 25.71 2.11 -9.14
C SER A 169 25.95 1.42 -10.47
N LEU A 170 25.32 1.93 -11.53
CA LEU A 170 25.55 1.53 -12.91
C LEU A 170 26.68 2.36 -13.56
N LEU A 171 26.82 3.63 -13.19
CA LEU A 171 27.95 4.45 -13.66
C LEU A 171 29.34 4.02 -13.16
N ARG A 172 29.43 3.24 -12.07
CA ARG A 172 30.70 2.80 -11.46
C ARG A 172 31.13 1.37 -11.82
N PHE A 173 30.23 0.55 -12.37
CA PHE A 173 30.50 -0.84 -12.75
C PHE A 173 30.12 -1.03 -14.21
N ASN A 174 30.65 -2.04 -14.90
CA ASN A 174 30.04 -2.42 -16.17
C ASN A 174 28.61 -2.90 -15.86
N ASP A 175 27.59 -2.23 -16.42
CA ASP A 175 26.16 -2.44 -16.07
C ASP A 175 25.76 -3.91 -16.03
N ALA A 176 26.32 -4.72 -16.94
CA ALA A 176 26.09 -6.13 -17.01
C ALA A 176 26.58 -6.89 -15.76
N GLY A 177 27.78 -6.58 -15.25
CA GLY A 177 28.40 -7.31 -14.14
C GLY A 177 27.67 -7.13 -12.82
N LYS A 178 27.17 -5.93 -12.52
CA LYS A 178 26.39 -5.69 -11.29
C LYS A 178 25.02 -6.39 -11.35
N ILE A 179 24.35 -6.37 -12.51
CA ILE A 179 23.06 -7.04 -12.68
C ILE A 179 23.23 -8.56 -12.54
N GLU A 180 24.31 -9.13 -13.08
CA GLU A 180 24.64 -10.55 -12.95
C GLU A 180 24.98 -10.94 -11.50
N ASP A 181 25.73 -10.11 -10.80
CA ASP A 181 26.02 -10.30 -9.37
C ASP A 181 24.74 -10.32 -8.52
N ILE A 182 23.86 -9.32 -8.68
CA ILE A 182 22.56 -9.29 -8.00
C ILE A 182 21.74 -10.53 -8.36
N PHE A 183 21.66 -10.87 -9.65
CA PHE A 183 20.92 -12.03 -10.10
C PHE A 183 21.46 -13.30 -9.47
N SER A 184 22.77 -13.45 -9.28
CA SER A 184 23.37 -14.65 -8.64
C SER A 184 23.03 -14.77 -7.15
N LYS A 185 22.96 -13.65 -6.41
CA LYS A 185 22.78 -13.60 -4.95
C LYS A 185 21.37 -13.88 -4.46
N LEU A 186 20.36 -13.49 -5.22
CA LEU A 186 18.96 -13.61 -4.79
C LEU A 186 18.34 -14.95 -5.23
N GLN A 187 17.44 -15.49 -4.41
CA GLN A 187 16.64 -16.66 -4.76
C GLN A 187 15.55 -16.30 -5.79
N LYS A 188 15.46 -17.09 -6.86
CA LYS A 188 14.48 -16.88 -7.95
C LYS A 188 13.14 -17.53 -7.57
N PRO A 189 12.00 -17.05 -8.12
CA PRO A 189 11.88 -15.90 -9.01
C PRO A 189 12.16 -14.57 -8.30
N LEU A 190 12.46 -13.53 -9.08
CA LEU A 190 12.69 -12.18 -8.59
C LEU A 190 11.53 -11.25 -8.93
N ILE A 191 11.50 -10.12 -8.24
CA ILE A 191 10.66 -8.95 -8.54
C ILE A 191 11.57 -7.75 -8.76
N VAL A 192 11.24 -6.91 -9.74
CA VAL A 192 11.78 -5.55 -9.86
C VAL A 192 10.66 -4.56 -9.61
N LYS A 193 10.89 -3.58 -8.72
CA LYS A 193 9.93 -2.50 -8.47
C LYS A 193 10.62 -1.14 -8.25
N PRO A 194 9.94 -0.03 -8.56
CA PRO A 194 10.34 1.30 -8.10
C PRO A 194 10.53 1.35 -6.58
N ARG A 195 11.62 1.98 -6.12
CA ARG A 195 11.87 2.15 -4.67
C ARG A 195 10.77 3.00 -4.03
N VAL A 196 10.44 4.12 -4.67
CA VAL A 196 9.36 5.02 -4.28
C VAL A 196 8.17 4.89 -5.22
N GLY A 197 6.98 5.14 -4.68
CA GLY A 197 5.71 5.01 -5.38
C GLY A 197 4.82 3.88 -4.87
N SER A 198 3.61 3.85 -5.41
CA SER A 198 2.46 3.05 -4.95
C SER A 198 1.72 2.37 -6.12
N HIS A 199 0.70 1.55 -5.79
CA HIS A 199 -0.16 0.82 -6.74
C HIS A 199 0.53 -0.23 -7.62
N GLY A 200 1.71 -0.74 -7.20
CA GLY A 200 2.45 -1.74 -7.98
C GLY A 200 2.84 -1.26 -9.38
N ARG A 201 2.90 0.06 -9.63
CA ARG A 201 3.23 0.60 -10.95
C ARG A 201 4.60 0.13 -11.37
N HIS A 202 4.71 -0.34 -12.61
CA HIS A 202 5.97 -0.78 -13.20
C HIS A 202 6.70 -1.83 -12.34
N THR A 203 5.94 -2.60 -11.57
CA THR A 203 6.42 -3.76 -10.84
C THR A 203 6.38 -4.95 -11.78
N VAL A 204 7.50 -5.65 -11.90
CA VAL A 204 7.64 -6.83 -12.76
C VAL A 204 7.98 -8.01 -11.89
N THR A 205 7.12 -9.03 -11.89
CA THR A 205 7.25 -10.25 -11.09
C THR A 205 7.54 -11.47 -11.97
N ASN A 206 7.76 -12.64 -11.36
CA ASN A 206 8.07 -13.91 -12.04
C ASN A 206 9.36 -13.84 -12.89
N ILE A 207 10.38 -13.13 -12.41
CA ILE A 207 11.65 -13.01 -13.12
C ILE A 207 12.55 -14.19 -12.75
N SER A 208 12.73 -15.13 -13.68
CA SER A 208 13.54 -16.33 -13.46
C SER A 208 14.83 -16.34 -14.30
N THR A 209 14.98 -15.39 -15.22
CA THR A 209 16.15 -15.32 -16.11
C THR A 209 16.76 -13.92 -16.14
N LEU A 210 18.04 -13.84 -16.49
CA LEU A 210 18.77 -12.59 -16.61
C LEU A 210 18.19 -11.65 -17.69
N PRO A 211 17.76 -12.12 -18.88
CA PRO A 211 17.04 -11.28 -19.83
C PRO A 211 15.75 -10.69 -19.26
N GLN A 212 14.93 -11.48 -18.55
CA GLN A 212 13.72 -10.99 -17.88
C GLN A 212 14.06 -9.94 -16.81
N LEU A 213 15.17 -10.09 -16.09
CA LEU A 213 15.61 -9.10 -15.10
C LEU A 213 15.95 -7.77 -15.78
N ARG A 214 16.67 -7.79 -16.90
CA ARG A 214 17.00 -6.59 -17.68
C ARG A 214 15.73 -5.90 -18.19
N GLU A 215 14.76 -6.65 -18.68
CA GLU A 215 13.45 -6.12 -19.08
C GLU A 215 12.70 -5.49 -17.89
N GLY A 216 12.68 -6.16 -16.73
CA GLY A 216 12.07 -5.65 -15.51
C GLY A 216 12.70 -4.33 -15.04
N ILE A 217 14.02 -4.22 -15.10
CA ILE A 217 14.77 -2.99 -14.82
C ILE A 217 14.38 -1.87 -15.79
N ASN A 218 14.30 -2.17 -17.09
CA ASN A 218 13.89 -1.18 -18.10
C ASN A 218 12.47 -0.69 -17.85
N THR A 219 11.54 -1.58 -17.47
CA THR A 219 10.17 -1.21 -17.12
C THR A 219 10.12 -0.30 -15.90
N GLY A 220 10.77 -0.68 -14.79
CA GLY A 220 10.82 0.14 -13.56
C GLY A 220 11.42 1.53 -13.81
N ARG A 221 12.48 1.59 -14.63
CA ARG A 221 13.19 2.84 -14.97
C ARG A 221 12.37 3.85 -15.75
N GLN A 222 11.26 3.46 -16.34
CA GLN A 222 10.39 4.42 -17.02
C GLN A 222 9.82 5.46 -16.05
N ILE A 223 9.70 5.14 -14.76
CA ILE A 223 9.06 6.02 -13.77
C ILE A 223 9.90 6.31 -12.53
N CYS A 224 11.00 5.57 -12.32
CA CYS A 224 11.83 5.73 -11.13
C CYS A 224 13.30 5.46 -11.41
N SER A 225 14.16 6.33 -10.91
CA SER A 225 15.61 6.23 -11.06
C SER A 225 16.24 5.22 -10.09
N TYR A 226 15.60 4.97 -8.95
CA TYR A 226 16.02 3.99 -7.94
C TYR A 226 15.09 2.78 -7.94
N LEU A 227 15.64 1.59 -8.15
CA LEU A 227 14.87 0.34 -8.15
C LEU A 227 15.29 -0.56 -6.99
N VAL A 228 14.36 -1.42 -6.59
CA VAL A 228 14.59 -2.52 -5.67
C VAL A 228 14.35 -3.83 -6.40
N ILE A 229 15.29 -4.75 -6.29
CA ILE A 229 15.20 -6.11 -6.79
C ILE A 229 15.01 -7.02 -5.58
N GLU A 230 13.94 -7.79 -5.53
CA GLU A 230 13.57 -8.62 -4.38
C GLU A 230 13.39 -10.08 -4.77
N GLU A 231 13.59 -10.98 -3.81
CA GLU A 231 13.09 -12.36 -3.92
C GLU A 231 11.56 -12.34 -3.98
N HIS A 232 10.99 -13.08 -4.93
CA HIS A 232 9.55 -13.19 -5.08
C HIS A 232 8.99 -14.10 -3.98
N LEU A 233 8.26 -13.52 -3.04
CA LEU A 233 7.40 -14.27 -2.14
C LEU A 233 6.17 -14.75 -2.89
N VAL A 234 5.80 -16.02 -2.70
CA VAL A 234 4.62 -16.61 -3.35
C VAL A 234 3.46 -16.57 -2.36
N GLY A 235 2.29 -16.09 -2.78
CA GLY A 235 1.11 -16.06 -1.92
C GLY A 235 0.17 -14.92 -2.24
N SER A 236 -0.81 -14.73 -1.36
CA SER A 236 -1.77 -13.62 -1.47
C SER A 236 -1.20 -12.36 -0.83
N VAL A 237 -1.53 -11.20 -1.40
CA VAL A 237 -1.20 -9.92 -0.79
C VAL A 237 -2.19 -9.63 0.34
N CYS A 238 -1.65 -9.53 1.55
CA CYS A 238 -2.40 -9.31 2.77
C CYS A 238 -2.10 -7.91 3.33
N ARG A 239 -3.06 -7.33 4.04
CA ARG A 239 -2.97 -6.06 4.76
C ARG A 239 -3.24 -6.32 6.22
N ALA A 240 -2.20 -6.25 7.05
CA ALA A 240 -2.34 -6.25 8.49
C ALA A 240 -2.40 -4.80 8.97
N THR A 241 -3.54 -4.37 9.49
CA THR A 241 -3.71 -3.02 10.03
C THR A 241 -3.66 -3.08 11.55
N LEU A 242 -2.79 -2.27 12.14
CA LEU A 242 -2.63 -2.16 13.58
C LEU A 242 -3.04 -0.78 14.07
N VAL A 243 -3.65 -0.76 15.25
CA VAL A 243 -4.07 0.45 15.97
C VAL A 243 -3.62 0.30 17.41
N GLY A 244 -2.90 1.29 17.94
CA GLY A 244 -2.34 1.23 19.30
C GLY A 244 -1.41 0.04 19.52
N GLY A 245 -0.70 -0.40 18.48
CA GLY A 245 0.18 -1.57 18.52
C GLY A 245 -0.54 -2.93 18.54
N ARG A 246 -1.87 -2.97 18.38
CA ARG A 246 -2.66 -4.22 18.34
C ARG A 246 -3.22 -4.47 16.95
N LEU A 247 -3.29 -5.73 16.55
CA LEU A 247 -3.89 -6.11 15.26
C LEU A 247 -5.38 -5.80 15.24
N ALA A 248 -5.78 -4.85 14.40
CA ALA A 248 -7.13 -4.31 14.31
C ALA A 248 -7.94 -4.94 13.17
N GLY A 249 -7.27 -5.23 12.04
CA GLY A 249 -7.88 -5.85 10.87
C GLY A 249 -6.86 -6.63 10.05
N PHE A 250 -7.32 -7.66 9.35
CA PHE A 250 -6.48 -8.45 8.47
C PHE A 250 -7.22 -8.77 7.17
N TYR A 251 -6.84 -8.08 6.12
CA TYR A 251 -7.49 -8.13 4.82
C TYR A 251 -6.62 -8.87 3.82
N THR A 252 -7.20 -9.72 2.99
CA THR A 252 -6.50 -10.44 1.92
C THR A 252 -7.07 -10.07 0.56
N GLY A 253 -6.21 -9.61 -0.34
CA GLY A 253 -6.50 -9.42 -1.75
C GLY A 253 -5.97 -10.60 -2.54
N TYR A 254 -6.85 -11.26 -3.29
CA TYR A 254 -6.48 -12.35 -4.18
C TYR A 254 -6.44 -11.85 -5.62
N ALA A 255 -5.38 -12.17 -6.35
CA ALA A 255 -5.29 -11.95 -7.78
C ALA A 255 -6.28 -12.86 -8.54
N PRO A 256 -6.76 -12.43 -9.72
CA PRO A 256 -7.54 -13.30 -10.60
C PRO A 256 -6.72 -14.55 -10.96
N THR A 257 -7.20 -15.70 -10.51
CA THR A 257 -6.53 -16.99 -10.69
C THR A 257 -7.45 -17.95 -11.45
N LEU A 258 -6.88 -18.66 -12.43
CA LEU A 258 -7.52 -19.76 -13.15
C LEU A 258 -7.13 -21.10 -12.54
N ILE A 259 -8.05 -22.05 -12.61
CA ILE A 259 -7.78 -23.48 -12.35
C ILE A 259 -8.03 -24.21 -13.66
N GLY A 260 -7.03 -24.94 -14.14
CA GLY A 260 -7.13 -25.65 -15.41
C GLY A 260 -8.09 -26.84 -15.31
N ASP A 261 -8.86 -27.03 -16.38
CA ASP A 261 -9.73 -28.19 -16.56
C ASP A 261 -9.14 -29.21 -17.55
N GLY A 262 -7.94 -28.93 -18.10
CA GLY A 262 -7.27 -29.76 -19.09
C GLY A 262 -7.94 -29.79 -20.46
N LYS A 263 -8.92 -28.90 -20.71
CA LYS A 263 -9.72 -28.88 -21.95
C LYS A 263 -9.77 -27.51 -22.60
N LYS A 264 -9.97 -26.46 -21.80
CA LYS A 264 -10.13 -25.09 -22.28
C LYS A 264 -8.78 -24.37 -22.33
N THR A 265 -8.66 -23.49 -23.31
CA THR A 265 -7.54 -22.54 -23.39
C THR A 265 -7.59 -21.55 -22.23
N ILE A 266 -6.44 -20.96 -21.88
CA ILE A 266 -6.35 -19.87 -20.89
C ILE A 266 -7.30 -18.72 -21.26
N ARG A 267 -7.38 -18.36 -22.55
CA ARG A 267 -8.30 -17.34 -23.04
C ARG A 267 -9.77 -17.68 -22.78
N GLU A 268 -10.18 -18.93 -22.97
CA GLU A 268 -11.54 -19.38 -22.70
C GLU A 268 -11.85 -19.38 -21.20
N LEU A 269 -10.91 -19.86 -20.38
CA LEU A 269 -11.03 -19.84 -18.92
C LEU A 269 -11.14 -18.41 -18.36
N ILE A 270 -10.43 -17.43 -18.94
CA ILE A 270 -10.59 -16.00 -18.60
C ILE A 270 -12.00 -15.54 -18.89
N LYS A 271 -12.54 -15.84 -20.08
CA LYS A 271 -13.90 -15.42 -20.47
C LYS A 271 -14.96 -16.04 -19.56
N GLU A 272 -14.80 -17.31 -19.21
CA GLU A 272 -15.71 -18.02 -18.30
C GLU A 272 -15.69 -17.39 -16.90
N LYS A 273 -14.50 -17.19 -16.34
CA LYS A 273 -14.33 -16.52 -15.04
C LYS A 273 -14.91 -15.11 -15.02
N ASP A 274 -14.69 -14.33 -16.07
CA ASP A 274 -15.19 -12.96 -16.18
C ASP A 274 -16.73 -12.92 -16.30
N LYS A 275 -17.33 -13.90 -16.98
CA LYS A 275 -18.79 -14.04 -17.09
C LYS A 275 -19.44 -14.31 -15.73
N GLU A 276 -18.78 -15.07 -14.86
CA GLU A 276 -19.26 -15.44 -13.53
C GLU A 276 -18.87 -14.43 -12.42
N ARG A 277 -18.17 -13.34 -12.76
CA ARG A 277 -17.68 -12.38 -11.76
C ARG A 277 -18.83 -11.70 -10.99
N PRO A 278 -18.69 -11.45 -9.68
CA PRO A 278 -19.64 -10.65 -8.90
C PRO A 278 -19.76 -9.21 -9.41
N SER A 279 -20.90 -8.55 -9.15
CA SER A 279 -21.19 -7.19 -9.63
C SER A 279 -20.23 -6.10 -9.12
N ARG A 280 -19.59 -6.32 -7.97
CA ARG A 280 -18.61 -5.40 -7.35
C ARG A 280 -17.16 -5.68 -7.79
N VAL A 281 -16.96 -6.63 -8.70
CA VAL A 281 -15.66 -7.03 -9.25
C VAL A 281 -15.56 -6.52 -10.69
N GLU A 282 -14.48 -5.80 -10.99
CA GLU A 282 -14.21 -5.29 -12.33
C GLU A 282 -13.76 -6.42 -13.27
N PRO A 283 -13.97 -6.27 -14.59
CA PRO A 283 -13.57 -7.29 -15.55
C PRO A 283 -12.06 -7.53 -15.60
N ILE A 284 -11.67 -8.76 -15.93
CA ILE A 284 -10.26 -9.10 -16.22
C ILE A 284 -9.88 -8.48 -17.57
N ARG A 285 -9.00 -7.47 -17.54
CA ARG A 285 -8.54 -6.78 -18.74
C ARG A 285 -7.34 -7.49 -19.36
N ILE A 286 -7.51 -8.00 -20.57
CA ILE A 286 -6.40 -8.56 -21.36
C ILE A 286 -5.54 -7.40 -21.88
N SER A 287 -4.37 -7.21 -21.28
CA SER A 287 -3.40 -6.16 -21.61
C SER A 287 -2.03 -6.77 -21.92
N LYS A 288 -1.10 -5.97 -22.47
CA LYS A 288 0.30 -6.41 -22.65
C LYS A 288 0.91 -6.91 -21.34
N GLU A 289 0.67 -6.21 -20.22
CA GLU A 289 1.17 -6.60 -18.90
C GLU A 289 0.67 -7.99 -18.48
N LEU A 290 -0.61 -8.31 -18.74
CA LEU A 290 -1.19 -9.63 -18.47
C LEU A 290 -0.57 -10.71 -19.35
N HIS A 291 -0.40 -10.44 -20.65
CA HIS A 291 0.28 -11.36 -21.56
C HIS A 291 1.72 -11.64 -21.11
N ASP A 292 2.49 -10.59 -20.78
CA ASP A 292 3.87 -10.73 -20.32
C ASP A 292 3.93 -11.50 -18.98
N HIS A 293 2.96 -11.31 -18.10
CA HIS A 293 2.87 -12.05 -16.82
C HIS A 293 2.60 -13.54 -17.03
N ILE A 294 1.65 -13.89 -17.89
CA ILE A 294 1.34 -15.29 -18.25
C ILE A 294 2.55 -15.94 -18.92
N PHE A 295 3.22 -15.23 -19.82
CA PHE A 295 4.46 -15.69 -20.47
C PHE A 295 5.58 -15.97 -19.47
N ARG A 296 5.78 -15.09 -18.49
CA ARG A 296 6.76 -15.32 -17.40
C ARG A 296 6.38 -16.49 -16.48
N SER A 297 5.11 -16.88 -16.46
CA SER A 297 4.62 -18.10 -15.81
C SER A 297 4.69 -19.35 -16.71
N SER A 298 5.39 -19.26 -17.85
CA SER A 298 5.60 -20.35 -18.81
C SER A 298 4.34 -20.83 -19.57
N PHE A 299 3.37 -19.93 -19.77
CA PHE A 299 2.18 -20.19 -20.58
C PHE A 299 1.98 -19.11 -21.65
N VAL A 300 1.15 -19.38 -22.64
CA VAL A 300 0.56 -18.39 -23.55
C VAL A 300 -0.95 -18.51 -23.59
N MET A 301 -1.65 -17.46 -24.05
CA MET A 301 -3.11 -17.37 -23.97
C MET A 301 -3.88 -18.52 -24.63
N ASP A 302 -3.30 -19.13 -25.66
CA ASP A 302 -3.93 -20.18 -26.45
C ASP A 302 -3.52 -21.59 -25.97
N ASP A 303 -2.70 -21.69 -24.91
CA ASP A 303 -2.41 -22.97 -24.25
C ASP A 303 -3.65 -23.50 -23.52
N ILE A 304 -3.84 -24.82 -23.55
CA ILE A 304 -4.77 -25.52 -22.65
C ILE A 304 -4.12 -25.60 -21.27
N LEU A 305 -4.76 -25.00 -20.27
CA LEU A 305 -4.23 -25.03 -18.91
C LEU A 305 -4.41 -26.45 -18.34
N PRO A 306 -3.32 -27.15 -17.93
CA PRO A 306 -3.42 -28.53 -17.46
C PRO A 306 -4.41 -28.68 -16.30
N ALA A 307 -5.09 -29.82 -16.23
CA ALA A 307 -6.06 -30.08 -15.18
C ALA A 307 -5.44 -29.86 -13.79
N GLN A 308 -6.13 -29.11 -12.91
CA GLN A 308 -5.68 -28.72 -11.57
C GLN A 308 -4.48 -27.76 -11.51
N ALA A 309 -3.88 -27.38 -12.64
CA ALA A 309 -2.85 -26.32 -12.64
C ALA A 309 -3.49 -24.98 -12.28
N SER A 310 -2.83 -24.24 -11.38
CA SER A 310 -3.25 -22.90 -10.98
C SER A 310 -2.41 -21.86 -11.71
N LEU A 311 -3.08 -20.90 -12.36
CA LEU A 311 -2.42 -19.80 -13.05
C LEU A 311 -2.96 -18.46 -12.57
N THR A 312 -2.11 -17.69 -11.91
CA THR A 312 -2.38 -16.28 -11.58
C THR A 312 -2.19 -15.42 -12.83
N LEU A 313 -3.16 -14.55 -13.13
CA LEU A 313 -3.17 -13.77 -14.37
C LEU A 313 -2.44 -12.43 -14.26
N THR A 314 -2.26 -11.92 -13.04
CA THR A 314 -1.54 -10.68 -12.78
C THR A 314 -1.02 -10.67 -11.35
N HIS A 315 0.05 -9.92 -11.09
CA HIS A 315 0.53 -9.64 -9.75
C HIS A 315 -0.36 -8.63 -8.99
N ARG A 316 -1.31 -7.98 -9.67
CA ARG A 316 -2.23 -7.01 -9.09
C ARG A 316 -3.39 -7.72 -8.40
N ASN A 317 -3.68 -7.33 -7.16
CA ASN A 317 -4.62 -8.05 -6.30
C ASN A 317 -5.92 -7.28 -6.08
N GLY A 318 -6.99 -8.04 -5.83
CA GLY A 318 -8.28 -7.49 -5.43
C GLY A 318 -9.22 -7.20 -6.60
N ARG A 319 -10.39 -6.69 -6.24
CA ARG A 319 -11.57 -6.64 -7.11
C ARG A 319 -11.46 -5.76 -8.34
N LEU A 320 -10.56 -4.78 -8.36
CA LEU A 320 -10.35 -3.89 -9.51
C LEU A 320 -9.66 -4.60 -10.69
N PHE A 321 -9.10 -5.79 -10.46
CA PHE A 321 -8.38 -6.58 -11.45
C PHE A 321 -9.06 -7.92 -11.73
N GLY A 322 -10.34 -8.11 -11.37
CA GLY A 322 -11.02 -9.39 -11.48
C GLY A 322 -10.73 -10.36 -10.33
N GLY A 323 -10.05 -9.88 -9.29
CA GLY A 323 -9.76 -10.63 -8.07
C GLY A 323 -10.90 -10.59 -7.04
N ARG A 324 -10.63 -11.16 -5.87
CA ARG A 324 -11.53 -11.12 -4.70
C ARG A 324 -10.80 -10.54 -3.49
N THR A 325 -11.57 -10.15 -2.47
CA THR A 325 -11.05 -9.43 -1.31
C THR A 325 -11.81 -9.87 -0.06
N GLU A 326 -11.10 -10.24 1.00
CA GLU A 326 -11.67 -10.85 2.20
C GLU A 326 -11.14 -10.18 3.47
N GLU A 327 -12.02 -9.79 4.39
CA GLU A 327 -11.62 -9.47 5.76
C GLU A 327 -11.62 -10.76 6.58
N MET A 328 -10.43 -11.23 6.97
CA MET A 328 -10.25 -12.59 7.45
C MET A 328 -9.51 -12.69 8.78
N ILE A 329 -9.43 -11.60 9.57
CA ILE A 329 -8.77 -11.61 10.88
C ILE A 329 -9.24 -12.74 11.81
N ASP A 330 -10.53 -13.12 11.78
CA ASP A 330 -11.07 -14.23 12.59
C ASP A 330 -10.50 -15.61 12.22
N SER A 331 -9.96 -15.74 11.00
CA SER A 331 -9.39 -16.99 10.49
C SER A 331 -7.88 -16.92 10.31
N LEU A 332 -7.26 -15.79 10.65
CA LEU A 332 -5.82 -15.63 10.64
C LEU A 332 -5.19 -16.58 11.66
N HIS A 333 -4.15 -17.31 11.26
CA HIS A 333 -3.44 -18.16 12.18
C HIS A 333 -2.78 -17.32 13.30
N PRO A 334 -2.96 -17.69 14.58
CA PRO A 334 -2.54 -16.85 15.70
C PRO A 334 -1.03 -16.58 15.77
N SER A 335 -0.20 -17.42 15.12
CA SER A 335 1.26 -17.23 15.10
C SER A 335 1.72 -15.98 14.34
N PHE A 336 0.90 -15.38 13.47
CA PHE A 336 1.23 -14.11 12.81
C PHE A 336 1.11 -12.89 13.74
N VAL A 337 0.15 -12.91 14.66
CA VAL A 337 -0.20 -11.76 15.53
C VAL A 337 1.01 -11.19 16.28
N PRO A 338 1.81 -11.98 17.03
CA PRO A 338 2.94 -11.43 17.80
C PRO A 338 4.02 -10.81 16.91
N ILE A 339 4.20 -11.31 15.68
CA ILE A 339 5.20 -10.79 14.73
C ILE A 339 4.72 -9.44 14.16
N LEU A 340 3.44 -9.34 13.82
CA LEU A 340 2.83 -8.11 13.31
C LEU A 340 2.76 -7.01 14.39
N GLU A 341 2.39 -7.36 15.62
CA GLU A 341 2.39 -6.42 16.76
C GLU A 341 3.82 -5.97 17.10
N LYS A 342 4.81 -6.88 17.04
CA LYS A 342 6.23 -6.53 17.15
C LYS A 342 6.66 -5.55 16.05
N ALA A 343 6.23 -5.78 14.81
CA ALA A 343 6.53 -4.88 13.70
C ALA A 343 5.97 -3.46 13.94
N ALA A 344 4.73 -3.34 14.42
CA ALA A 344 4.16 -2.02 14.77
C ALA A 344 4.91 -1.35 15.93
N LYS A 345 5.36 -2.13 16.92
CA LYS A 345 6.20 -1.60 18.00
C LYS A 345 7.55 -1.06 17.49
N VAL A 346 8.15 -1.73 16.50
CA VAL A 346 9.41 -1.28 15.86
C VAL A 346 9.19 0.03 15.12
N THR A 347 8.04 0.20 14.43
CA THR A 347 7.77 1.45 13.71
C THR A 347 7.41 2.61 14.63
N GLY A 348 6.84 2.34 15.81
CA GLY A 348 6.36 3.35 16.75
C GLY A 348 5.09 4.07 16.28
N LEU A 349 4.49 3.63 15.16
CA LEU A 349 3.33 4.28 14.57
C LEU A 349 2.04 3.89 15.32
N PRO A 350 1.18 4.84 15.71
CA PRO A 350 -0.08 4.56 16.39
C PRO A 350 -1.10 3.85 15.51
N VAL A 351 -1.06 4.11 14.21
CA VAL A 351 -1.88 3.44 13.20
C VAL A 351 -0.94 3.08 12.04
N VAL A 352 -0.92 1.82 11.64
CA VAL A 352 -0.02 1.34 10.58
C VAL A 352 -0.67 0.21 9.81
N GLY A 353 -0.45 0.20 8.49
CA GLY A 353 -0.82 -0.93 7.63
C GLY A 353 0.42 -1.59 7.04
N PHE A 354 0.64 -2.85 7.37
CA PHE A 354 1.69 -3.68 6.76
C PHE A 354 1.14 -4.47 5.59
N ASP A 355 1.85 -4.41 4.48
CA ASP A 355 1.60 -5.24 3.31
C ASP A 355 2.44 -6.49 3.46
N CYS A 356 1.80 -7.65 3.44
CA CYS A 356 2.46 -8.93 3.58
C CYS A 356 2.19 -9.77 2.33
N ILE A 357 3.12 -10.65 1.97
CA ILE A 357 2.83 -11.76 1.05
C ILE A 357 2.90 -13.04 1.86
N ILE A 358 1.78 -13.76 1.91
CA ILE A 358 1.62 -14.97 2.71
C ILE A 358 0.98 -16.07 1.84
N PRO A 359 1.62 -17.26 1.69
CA PRO A 359 1.05 -18.39 0.96
C PRO A 359 -0.32 -18.81 1.49
N ASN A 360 -0.43 -19.05 2.80
CA ASN A 360 -1.68 -19.40 3.47
C ASN A 360 -1.77 -18.73 4.85
N PRO A 361 -2.56 -17.65 4.99
CA PRO A 361 -2.76 -16.97 6.28
C PRO A 361 -3.41 -17.84 7.37
N LYS A 362 -4.04 -18.97 7.01
CA LYS A 362 -4.70 -19.89 7.96
C LYS A 362 -3.75 -20.97 8.52
N SER A 363 -2.53 -21.06 8.00
CA SER A 363 -1.51 -22.02 8.47
C SER A 363 -0.43 -21.34 9.28
N ASP A 364 0.34 -22.11 10.04
CA ASP A 364 1.43 -21.58 10.85
C ASP A 364 2.42 -20.78 9.99
N GLN A 365 2.78 -19.58 10.47
CA GLN A 365 3.78 -18.71 9.87
C GLN A 365 5.13 -19.42 9.72
N ALA A 366 5.51 -20.28 10.68
CA ALA A 366 6.81 -20.93 10.69
C ALA A 366 6.95 -22.03 9.61
N SER A 367 5.83 -22.57 9.12
CA SER A 367 5.82 -23.63 8.12
C SER A 367 5.90 -23.11 6.68
N GLN A 368 6.03 -21.80 6.47
CA GLN A 368 5.94 -21.18 5.16
C GLN A 368 6.86 -19.96 5.02
N LYS A 369 7.37 -19.70 3.81
CA LYS A 369 8.12 -18.47 3.51
C LYS A 369 7.13 -17.34 3.26
N TRP A 370 7.18 -16.31 4.10
CA TRP A 370 6.33 -15.12 4.01
C TRP A 370 7.14 -13.89 4.43
N GLY A 371 6.57 -12.70 4.26
CA GLY A 371 7.19 -11.49 4.80
C GLY A 371 6.40 -10.22 4.58
N ILE A 372 6.78 -9.20 5.34
CA ILE A 372 6.31 -7.82 5.19
C ILE A 372 7.09 -7.18 4.03
N ILE A 373 6.36 -6.59 3.09
CA ILE A 373 6.92 -5.99 1.87
C ILE A 373 6.87 -4.47 1.89
N GLU A 374 5.89 -3.88 2.57
CA GLU A 374 5.67 -2.43 2.66
C GLU A 374 5.01 -2.07 4.01
N CYS A 375 5.22 -0.84 4.44
CA CYS A 375 4.62 -0.22 5.62
C CYS A 375 3.93 1.07 5.16
N ASN A 376 2.73 1.33 5.68
CA ASN A 376 1.95 2.53 5.36
C ASN A 376 1.56 3.23 6.66
N SER A 377 2.03 4.47 6.82
CA SER A 377 1.71 5.36 7.95
C SER A 377 0.27 5.91 7.91
N LEU A 378 -0.32 6.01 6.72
CA LEU A 378 -1.71 6.41 6.48
C LEU A 378 -2.46 5.29 5.74
N PRO A 379 -2.79 4.17 6.41
CA PRO A 379 -3.35 2.99 5.74
C PRO A 379 -4.80 3.19 5.27
N PHE A 380 -5.18 2.48 4.21
CA PHE A 380 -6.57 2.40 3.74
C PHE A 380 -7.43 1.52 4.65
N ILE A 381 -7.89 2.10 5.77
CA ILE A 381 -8.72 1.38 6.74
C ILE A 381 -10.10 0.98 6.20
N ASP A 382 -10.57 1.64 5.14
CA ASP A 382 -11.83 1.37 4.45
C ASP A 382 -11.86 0.00 3.75
N LEU A 383 -10.69 -0.58 3.44
CA LEU A 383 -10.57 -1.95 2.92
C LEU A 383 -11.24 -2.98 3.84
N HIS A 384 -11.10 -2.80 5.16
CA HIS A 384 -11.67 -3.71 6.17
C HIS A 384 -13.19 -3.54 6.34
N TYR A 385 -13.76 -2.42 5.90
CA TYR A 385 -15.21 -2.18 5.93
C TYR A 385 -15.89 -2.71 4.67
N TYR A 386 -15.24 -2.50 3.53
CA TYR A 386 -15.84 -2.75 2.22
C TYR A 386 -15.32 -4.00 1.53
N ALA A 387 -14.63 -4.90 2.25
CA ALA A 387 -14.28 -6.22 1.75
C ALA A 387 -15.51 -6.92 1.10
N LEU A 388 -15.25 -7.73 0.08
CA LEU A 388 -16.30 -8.48 -0.62
C LEU A 388 -16.80 -9.64 0.23
N GLU A 389 -15.88 -10.26 0.96
CA GLU A 389 -16.08 -11.46 1.78
C GLU A 389 -15.58 -11.19 3.20
N GLY A 390 -16.10 -11.94 4.18
CA GLY A 390 -15.72 -11.81 5.59
C GLY A 390 -16.52 -10.76 6.37
N LYS A 391 -16.22 -10.65 7.67
CA LYS A 391 -16.94 -9.78 8.60
C LYS A 391 -16.31 -8.39 8.65
N PRO A 392 -17.04 -7.30 8.30
CA PRO A 392 -16.50 -5.94 8.35
C PRO A 392 -15.94 -5.57 9.72
N ARG A 393 -14.85 -4.79 9.75
CA ARG A 393 -14.20 -4.33 10.99
C ARG A 393 -14.33 -2.84 11.19
N ASN A 394 -14.75 -2.44 12.40
CA ASN A 394 -14.82 -1.03 12.78
C ASN A 394 -13.46 -0.45 13.21
N ILE A 395 -12.51 -0.38 12.27
CA ILE A 395 -11.16 0.15 12.53
C ILE A 395 -11.20 1.63 12.94
N ALA A 396 -12.09 2.44 12.34
CA ALA A 396 -12.32 3.83 12.73
C ALA A 396 -12.68 3.95 14.22
N GLY A 397 -13.47 3.01 14.75
CA GLY A 397 -13.79 2.97 16.17
C GLY A 397 -12.55 2.79 17.02
N MET A 398 -11.70 1.80 16.67
CA MET A 398 -10.45 1.56 17.39
C MET A 398 -9.51 2.77 17.36
N ILE A 399 -9.51 3.53 16.26
CA ILE A 399 -8.71 4.77 16.16
C ILE A 399 -9.28 5.85 17.08
N TRP A 400 -10.60 6.04 17.10
CA TRP A 400 -11.23 6.96 18.05
C TRP A 400 -11.05 6.53 19.52
N ASP A 401 -10.83 5.23 19.78
CA ASP A 401 -10.51 4.74 21.12
C ASP A 401 -9.12 5.19 21.61
N LEU A 402 -8.22 5.62 20.72
CA LEU A 402 -6.93 6.22 21.10
C LEU A 402 -7.09 7.58 21.80
N TRP A 403 -8.26 8.23 21.71
CA TRP A 403 -8.55 9.54 22.30
C TRP A 403 -9.19 9.45 23.69
N ASN A 404 -9.32 8.24 24.26
CA ASN A 404 -10.02 7.97 25.52
C ASN A 404 -9.09 7.78 26.71
#